data_AF-A0A1V9QEM7-F1
#
_entry.id   AF-A0A1V9QEM7-F1
#
_cell.length_a   1.000
_cell.length_b   1.000
_cell.length_c   1.000
_cell.angle_alpha   90.00
_cell.angle_beta   90.00
_cell.angle_gamma   90.00
#
_symmetry.space_group_name_H-M   'P 1'
#
loop_
_entity.id
_entity.type
_entity.pdbx_description
1 polymer ?
#
loop_
_entity_poly.entity_id
_entity_poly.type
_entity_poly.pdbx_seq_one_letter_code
_entity_poly.pdbx_strand_id
1 'polypeptide(L)' 'KNINGRWYNFDTFDGAMKTGFVYIPSQNKTVYYDENQSTLGQMKYGFQDIKGKTYYFDTFDGSMKTGQKNIKGNWYMF' A
#
# COMPACT_ATOMS: atom_id res chain seq x y z
N LYS A 1 10.83 5.34 3.70
CA LYS A 1 11.82 4.97 4.75
C LYS A 1 11.46 3.61 5.33
N ASN A 2 12.42 2.70 5.49
CA ASN A 2 12.21 1.46 6.24
C ASN A 2 12.64 1.65 7.70
N ILE A 3 11.79 1.24 8.65
CA ILE A 3 12.00 1.31 10.10
C ILE A 3 11.56 -0.03 10.67
N ASN A 4 12.48 -0.80 11.27
CA ASN A 4 12.20 -2.13 11.84
C ASN A 4 11.45 -3.08 10.87
N GLY A 5 11.86 -3.09 9.60
CA GLY A 5 11.26 -3.95 8.57
C GLY A 5 9.95 -3.41 7.97
N ARG A 6 9.45 -2.25 8.44
CA ARG A 6 8.21 -1.64 7.95
C ARG A 6 8.51 -0.42 7.11
N TRP A 7 7.79 -0.27 5.99
CA TRP A 7 7.95 0.85 5.08
C TRP A 7 6.97 1.98 5.40
N TYR A 8 7.47 3.22 5.38
CA TYR A 8 6.74 4.46 5.63
C TYR A 8 7.06 5.47 4.53
N ASN A 9 6.18 6.43 4.29
CA ASN A 9 6.46 7.57 3.43
C ASN A 9 6.40 8.86 4.22
N PHE A 10 7.38 9.73 3.99
CA PHE A 10 7.47 11.04 4.62
C PHE A 10 7.65 12.05 3.50
N ASP A 11 6.97 13.19 3.63
CA ASP A 11 7.17 14.31 2.73
C ASP A 11 8.61 14.83 2.83
N THR A 12 9.17 15.23 1.70
CA THR A 12 10.57 15.65 1.62
C THR A 12 10.79 17.09 2.08
N PHE A 13 9.74 17.91 2.17
CA PHE A 13 9.85 19.30 2.58
C PHE A 13 9.81 19.44 4.11
N ASP A 14 8.81 18.87 4.77
CA ASP A 14 8.55 19.05 6.21
C ASP A 14 8.69 17.76 7.03
N GLY A 15 8.91 16.61 6.39
CA GLY A 15 8.99 15.33 7.06
C GLY A 15 7.64 14.78 7.53
N ALA A 16 6.51 15.36 7.11
CA ALA A 16 5.19 14.87 7.48
C ALA A 16 4.96 13.44 6.97
N MET A 17 4.48 12.55 7.84
CA MET A 17 4.18 11.16 7.48
C MET A 17 2.94 11.10 6.59
N LYS A 18 3.02 10.38 5.46
CA LYS A 18 1.86 10.13 4.60
C LYS A 18 1.12 8.87 5.05
N THR A 19 -0.21 8.96 5.02
CA THR A 19 -1.14 7.86 5.25
C THR A 19 -2.12 7.77 4.08
N GLY A 20 -2.89 6.69 4.01
CA GLY A 20 -3.86 6.45 2.95
C GLY A 20 -3.21 6.01 1.63
N PHE A 21 -3.94 6.21 0.54
CA PHE A 21 -3.45 5.94 -0.82
C PHE A 21 -2.43 6.99 -1.25
N VAL A 22 -1.26 6.52 -1.68
CA VAL A 22 -0.18 7.39 -2.14
C VAL A 22 0.30 6.89 -3.50
N TYR A 23 0.23 7.75 -4.50
CA TYR A 23 0.90 7.55 -5.78
C TYR A 23 2.36 7.98 -5.67
N ILE A 24 3.29 7.12 -6.08
CA ILE A 24 4.74 7.35 -6.08
C ILE A 24 5.18 7.50 -7.54
N PRO A 25 5.32 8.73 -8.07
CA PRO A 25 5.58 8.96 -9.49
C PRO A 25 6.89 8.34 -9.97
N SER A 26 7.94 8.39 -9.15
CA SER A 26 9.25 7.81 -9.48
C SER A 26 9.26 6.29 -9.61
N GLN A 27 8.21 5.61 -9.13
CA GLN A 27 8.05 4.16 -9.21
C GLN A 27 6.80 3.76 -10.01
N ASN A 28 6.07 4.74 -10.56
CA ASN A 28 4.81 4.56 -11.30
C ASN A 28 3.84 3.57 -10.61
N LYS A 29 3.62 3.75 -9.31
CA LYS A 29 2.73 2.86 -8.54
C LYS A 29 1.95 3.60 -7.47
N THR A 30 0.76 3.08 -7.19
CA THR A 30 -0.03 3.46 -6.02
C THR A 30 0.21 2.43 -4.91
N VAL A 31 0.43 2.90 -3.69
CA VAL A 31 0.56 2.07 -2.48
C VAL A 31 -0.44 2.56 -1.42
N TYR A 32 -0.59 1.82 -0.33
CA TYR A 32 -1.41 2.25 0.81
C TYR A 32 -0.60 2.22 2.10
N TYR A 33 -0.61 3.33 2.84
CA TYR A 33 -0.02 3.47 4.17
C TYR A 33 -1.13 3.50 5.22
N ASP A 34 -1.03 2.64 6.24
CA ASP A 34 -2.11 2.39 7.19
C ASP A 34 -2.56 3.66 7.93
N GLU A 35 -3.86 3.80 8.12
CA GLU A 35 -4.48 4.89 8.88
C GLU A 35 -4.84 4.44 10.31
N ASN A 36 -4.73 3.14 10.62
CA ASN A 36 -4.97 2.62 11.97
C ASN A 36 -3.87 3.08 12.94
N GLN A 37 -4.27 3.59 14.11
CA GLN A 37 -3.34 4.15 15.11
C GLN A 37 -2.23 3.19 15.54
N SER A 38 -2.52 1.88 15.65
CA SER A 38 -1.52 0.88 16.07
C SER A 38 -0.47 0.57 15.00
N THR A 39 -0.79 0.86 13.74
CA THR A 39 0.06 0.59 12.57
C THR A 39 0.28 1.83 11.71
N LEU A 40 0.05 3.02 12.27
CA LEU A 40 -0.06 4.27 11.54
C LEU A 40 1.13 4.49 10.62
N GLY A 41 0.86 4.74 9.34
CA GLY A 41 1.86 5.00 8.31
C GLY A 41 2.61 3.76 7.79
N GLN A 42 2.30 2.55 8.27
CA GLN A 42 2.93 1.33 7.74
C GLN A 42 2.36 0.97 6.36
N MET A 43 3.22 0.75 5.38
CA MET A 43 2.82 0.29 4.05
C MET A 43 2.17 -1.09 4.15
N LYS A 44 1.02 -1.27 3.48
CA LYS A 44 0.26 -2.52 3.47
C LYS A 44 0.55 -3.35 2.23
N TYR A 45 0.34 -4.66 2.36
CA TYR A 45 0.63 -5.68 1.36
C TYR A 45 -0.48 -6.73 1.35
N GLY A 46 -0.60 -7.48 0.26
CA GLY A 46 -1.61 -8.52 0.10
C GLY A 46 -3.04 -7.96 0.05
N PHE A 47 -4.01 -8.81 0.40
CA PHE A 47 -5.42 -8.44 0.49
C PHE A 47 -5.66 -7.50 1.66
N GLN A 48 -6.35 -6.39 1.40
CA GLN A 48 -6.71 -5.40 2.41
C GLN A 48 -8.18 -5.01 2.23
N ASP A 49 -8.93 -4.97 3.32
CA ASP A 49 -10.22 -4.28 3.37
C ASP A 49 -9.99 -2.84 3.79
N ILE A 50 -10.32 -1.89 2.92
CA ILE A 50 -10.19 -0.46 3.18
C ILE A 50 -11.56 0.16 2.93
N LYS A 51 -12.24 0.52 4.03
CA LYS A 51 -13.58 1.14 4.01
C LYS A 51 -14.61 0.26 3.27
N GLY A 52 -14.59 -1.06 3.49
CA GLY A 52 -15.53 -2.01 2.90
C GLY A 52 -15.25 -2.35 1.43
N LYS A 53 -14.08 -1.97 0.92
CA LYS A 53 -13.60 -2.34 -0.42
C LYS A 53 -12.35 -3.19 -0.30
N THR A 54 -12.32 -4.29 -1.05
CA THR A 54 -11.16 -5.18 -1.11
C THR A 54 -10.16 -4.67 -2.14
N TYR A 55 -8.93 -4.48 -1.71
CA TYR A 55 -7.78 -4.14 -2.53
C TYR A 55 -6.72 -5.24 -2.43
N TYR A 56 -5.89 -5.37 -3.45
CA TYR A 56 -4.70 -6.21 -3.39
C TYR A 56 -3.46 -5.38 -3.69
N PHE A 57 -2.53 -5.37 -2.74
CA PHE A 57 -1.20 -4.77 -2.89
C PHE A 57 -0.17 -5.88 -3.08
N ASP A 58 0.71 -5.72 -4.06
CA ASP A 58 1.76 -6.67 -4.34
C ASP A 58 2.66 -6.90 -3.11
N THR A 59 2.95 -8.16 -2.78
CA THR A 59 3.72 -8.49 -1.57
C THR A 59 5.22 -8.21 -1.70
N PHE A 60 5.73 -7.95 -2.91
CA PHE A 60 7.13 -7.60 -3.15
C PHE A 60 7.34 -6.09 -3.04
N ASP A 61 6.51 -5.28 -3.70
CA ASP A 61 6.74 -3.84 -3.81
C ASP A 61 5.61 -2.94 -3.28
N GLY A 62 4.50 -3.52 -2.81
CA GLY A 62 3.33 -2.79 -2.31
C GLY A 62 2.46 -2.15 -3.38
N SER A 63 2.71 -2.40 -4.67
CA SER A 63 1.91 -1.82 -5.77
C SER A 63 0.46 -2.33 -5.74
N MET A 64 -0.50 -1.41 -5.78
CA MET A 64 -1.91 -1.74 -5.93
C MET A 64 -2.15 -2.41 -7.28
N LYS A 65 -2.77 -3.60 -7.28
CA LYS A 65 -3.18 -4.28 -8.51
C LYS A 65 -4.59 -3.86 -8.91
N THR A 66 -4.80 -3.79 -10.22
CA THR A 66 -6.09 -3.46 -10.85
C THR A 66 -6.36 -4.43 -12.00
N GLY A 67 -7.63 -4.55 -12.38
CA GLY A 67 -8.13 -5.48 -13.38
C GLY A 67 -8.07 -6.93 -12.94
N GLN A 68 -8.19 -7.83 -13.93
CA GLN A 68 -8.19 -9.26 -13.68
C GLN A 68 -6.79 -9.77 -13.32
N LYS A 69 -6.67 -10.50 -12.20
CA LYS A 69 -5.40 -11.06 -11.69
C LYS A 69 -5.56 -12.48 -11.21
N ASN A 70 -4.59 -13.33 -11.53
CA ASN A 70 -4.46 -14.65 -10.92
C ASN A 70 -3.50 -14.57 -9.72
N ILE A 71 -3.99 -14.89 -8.53
CA ILE A 71 -3.21 -14.88 -7.29
C ILE A 71 -3.33 -16.25 -6.65
N LYS A 72 -2.21 -16.98 -6.58
CA LYS A 72 -2.13 -18.34 -6.00
C LYS A 72 -3.19 -19.30 -6.60
N GLY A 73 -3.40 -19.24 -7.92
CA GLY A 73 -4.33 -20.11 -8.63
C GLY A 73 -5.79 -19.63 -8.68
N ASN A 74 -6.14 -18.54 -7.99
CA ASN A 74 -7.49 -17.98 -7.98
C ASN A 74 -7.56 -16.69 -8.79
N TRP A 75 -8.63 -16.50 -9.56
CA TRP A 75 -8.87 -15.28 -10.33
C TRP A 75 -9.66 -14.25 -9.52
N TYR A 76 -9.19 -13.02 -9.54
CA TYR A 76 -9.80 -11.86 -8.89
C TYR A 76 -9.96 -10.72 -9.89
N MET A 77 -10.93 -9.84 -9.65
CA MET A 77 -11.13 -8.58 -10.38
C MET A 77 -11.03 -7.42 -9.37
N PHE A 78 -10.10 -6.50 -9.59
CA PHE A 78 -9.85 -5.31 -8.75
C PHE A 78 -10.05 -4.01 -9.52
#